data_AF-A0A946ANR7-F1
#
_entry.id   AF-A0A946ANR7-F1
#
_cell.length_a   1.000
_cell.length_b   1.000
_cell.length_c   1.000
_cell.angle_alpha   90.00
_cell.angle_beta   90.00
_cell.angle_gamma   90.00
#
_symmetry.space_group_name_H-M   'P 1'
#
loop_
_entity.id
_entity.type
_entity.pdbx_description
1 polymer ?
#
loop_
_entity_poly.entity_id
_entity_poly.type
_entity_poly.pdbx_seq_one_letter_code
_entity_poly.pdbx_strand_id
1 'polypeptide(L)'
;MHRMRRWSVRNARWLKKLYHGIENALTLCHPLFERVGYQRLDKSFLAIEKVTKGLLIDSQSCGQCIVGFTGLSCPMNCPKTMRNGPCGGVRADGKCEVKPEMDCVWVMAWEGNQQLGEKEYPIQFVQPALNNQLIGTSAWLREVRNRKAVDNEI
;
A
#
# COMPACT_ATOMS: atom_id res chain seq x y z
N MET A 1 16.44 4.39 5.57
CA MET A 1 15.29 4.21 4.66
C MET A 1 14.09 5.15 4.93
N HIS A 2 14.12 6.02 5.96
CA HIS A 2 13.00 6.96 6.24
C HIS A 2 12.84 8.14 5.26
N ARG A 3 13.88 8.51 4.51
CA ARG A 3 13.84 9.68 3.62
C ARG A 3 12.92 9.46 2.42
N MET A 4 12.99 8.30 1.78
CA MET A 4 12.17 8.02 0.60
C MET A 4 10.69 7.88 0.95
N ARG A 5 10.35 7.18 2.04
CA ARG A 5 8.98 7.12 2.55
C ARG A 5 8.39 8.50 2.82
N ARG A 6 9.15 9.39 3.48
CA ARG A 6 8.73 10.79 3.71
C ARG A 6 8.55 11.56 2.40
N TRP A 7 9.45 11.37 1.44
CA TRP A 7 9.32 11.96 0.11
C TRP A 7 8.04 11.48 -0.59
N SER A 8 7.75 10.18 -0.55
CA SER A 8 6.53 9.61 -1.14
C SER A 8 5.27 10.19 -0.50
N VAL A 9 5.22 10.28 0.83
CA VAL A 9 4.11 10.92 1.54
C VAL A 9 3.94 12.38 1.13
N ARG A 10 5.02 13.16 1.00
CA ARG A 10 4.98 14.58 0.56
C ARG A 10 4.62 14.77 -0.91
N ASN A 11 4.72 13.73 -1.72
CA ASN A 11 4.37 13.74 -3.15
C ASN A 11 3.16 12.86 -3.44
N ALA A 12 2.34 12.57 -2.42
CA ALA A 12 1.32 11.54 -2.49
C ALA A 12 0.29 11.80 -3.59
N ARG A 13 -0.09 13.06 -3.84
CA ARG A 13 -1.04 13.44 -4.90
C ARG A 13 -0.60 12.96 -6.29
N TRP A 14 0.66 13.24 -6.64
CA TRP A 14 1.20 12.88 -7.95
C TRP A 14 1.45 11.37 -8.04
N LEU A 15 2.03 10.78 -6.99
CA LEU A 15 2.25 9.33 -6.93
C LEU A 15 0.96 8.53 -7.01
N LYS A 16 -0.15 9.02 -6.41
CA LYS A 16 -1.48 8.41 -6.55
C LYS A 16 -1.94 8.40 -8.01
N LYS A 17 -1.79 9.53 -8.72
CA LYS A 17 -2.15 9.60 -10.16
C LYS A 17 -1.33 8.61 -10.98
N LEU A 18 -0.02 8.53 -10.74
CA LEU A 18 0.86 7.56 -11.39
C LEU A 18 0.42 6.12 -11.07
N TYR A 19 0.16 5.84 -9.80
CA TYR A 19 -0.26 4.52 -9.33
C TYR A 19 -1.59 4.08 -9.96
N HIS A 20 -2.60 4.95 -9.99
CA HIS A 20 -3.86 4.69 -10.70
C HIS A 20 -3.66 4.49 -12.20
N GLY A 21 -2.77 5.26 -12.84
CA GLY A 21 -2.44 5.06 -14.25
C GLY A 21 -1.85 3.67 -14.52
N ILE A 22 -0.93 3.22 -13.67
CA ILE A 22 -0.34 1.87 -13.75
C ILE A 22 -1.42 0.81 -13.50
N GLU A 23 -2.25 0.96 -12.47
CA GLU A 23 -3.32 -0.01 -12.17
C GLU A 23 -4.34 -0.13 -13.31
N ASN A 24 -4.72 0.99 -13.93
CA ASN A 24 -5.63 0.98 -15.08
C ASN A 24 -4.98 0.25 -16.27
N ALA A 25 -3.70 0.52 -16.57
CA ALA A 25 -2.97 -0.18 -17.62
C ALA A 25 -2.86 -1.69 -17.33
N LEU A 26 -2.55 -2.08 -16.10
CA LEU A 26 -2.49 -3.49 -15.69
C LEU A 26 -3.88 -4.16 -15.77
N THR A 27 -4.95 -3.44 -15.46
CA THR A 27 -6.31 -3.95 -15.53
C THR A 27 -6.76 -4.18 -16.97
N LEU A 28 -6.30 -3.36 -17.93
CA LEU A 28 -6.51 -3.61 -19.36
C LEU A 28 -5.76 -4.86 -19.85
N CYS A 29 -4.61 -5.16 -19.25
CA CYS A 29 -3.84 -6.38 -19.53
C CYS A 29 -4.41 -7.65 -18.88
N HIS A 30 -5.52 -7.56 -18.13
CA HIS A 30 -6.14 -8.70 -17.45
C HIS A 30 -6.37 -9.94 -18.34
N PRO A 31 -6.93 -9.83 -19.57
CA PRO A 31 -7.14 -11.01 -20.42
C PRO A 31 -5.84 -11.72 -20.82
N LEU A 32 -4.74 -10.98 -20.91
CA LEU A 32 -3.42 -11.56 -21.15
C LEU A 32 -2.91 -12.31 -19.92
N PHE A 33 -3.11 -11.74 -18.72
CA PHE A 33 -2.72 -12.39 -17.47
C PHE A 33 -3.49 -13.68 -17.22
N GLU A 34 -4.76 -13.76 -17.60
CA GLU A 34 -5.55 -14.99 -17.56
C GLU A 34 -5.01 -16.06 -18.52
N ARG A 35 -4.68 -15.68 -19.76
CA ARG A 35 -4.11 -16.61 -20.75
C ARG A 35 -2.75 -17.15 -20.33
N VAL A 36 -1.88 -16.32 -19.75
CA VAL A 36 -0.54 -16.74 -19.29
C VAL A 36 -0.61 -17.52 -17.98
N GLY A 37 -1.52 -17.12 -17.09
CA GLY A 37 -1.70 -17.66 -15.76
C GLY A 37 -1.07 -16.77 -14.67
N TYR A 38 -1.92 -16.27 -13.77
CA TYR A 38 -1.55 -15.43 -12.64
C TYR A 38 -0.42 -16.00 -11.77
N GLN A 39 -0.45 -17.31 -11.50
CA GLN A 39 0.55 -18.00 -10.68
C GLN A 39 1.97 -17.91 -11.27
N ARG A 40 2.09 -17.90 -12.61
CA ARG A 40 3.39 -17.80 -13.29
C ARG A 40 3.94 -16.38 -13.22
N LEU A 41 3.05 -15.38 -13.34
CA LEU A 41 3.41 -13.97 -13.30
C LEU A 41 3.70 -13.46 -11.88
N ASP A 42 3.14 -14.11 -10.86
CA ASP A 42 3.24 -13.66 -9.46
C ASP A 42 4.67 -13.41 -9.00
N LYS A 43 5.60 -14.34 -9.27
CA LYS A 43 7.01 -14.19 -8.86
C LYS A 43 7.69 -12.98 -9.49
N SER A 44 7.48 -12.76 -10.78
CA SER A 44 8.08 -11.64 -11.52
C SER A 44 7.49 -10.31 -11.06
N PHE A 45 6.17 -10.24 -10.92
CA PHE A 45 5.50 -9.05 -10.39
C PHE A 45 5.91 -8.75 -8.96
N LEU A 46 6.00 -9.76 -8.10
CA LEU A 46 6.52 -9.62 -6.74
C LEU A 46 7.95 -9.04 -6.73
N ALA A 47 8.84 -9.52 -7.61
CA ALA A 47 10.19 -9.00 -7.70
C ALA A 47 10.20 -7.51 -8.06
N ILE A 48 9.39 -7.11 -9.05
CA ILE A 48 9.22 -5.70 -9.43
C ILE A 48 8.63 -4.89 -8.26
N GLU A 49 7.60 -5.40 -7.58
CA GLU A 49 6.98 -4.76 -6.43
C GLU A 49 7.96 -4.58 -5.27
N LYS A 50 8.78 -5.59 -4.97
CA LYS A 50 9.81 -5.51 -3.92
C LYS A 50 10.80 -4.39 -4.19
N VAL A 51 11.24 -4.22 -5.43
CA VAL A 51 12.16 -3.13 -5.80
C VAL A 51 11.45 -1.78 -5.77
N THR A 52 10.34 -1.66 -6.49
CA THR A 52 9.64 -0.38 -6.67
C THR A 52 8.96 0.10 -5.39
N LYS A 53 8.11 -0.74 -4.78
CA LYS A 53 7.37 -0.40 -3.56
C LYS A 53 8.29 -0.46 -2.33
N GLY A 54 9.30 -1.33 -2.31
CA GLY A 54 10.31 -1.33 -1.24
C GLY A 54 11.06 0.00 -1.19
N LEU A 55 11.50 0.51 -2.33
CA LEU A 55 12.18 1.80 -2.40
C LEU A 55 11.25 2.96 -2.00
N LEU A 56 10.06 3.06 -2.62
CA LEU A 56 9.19 4.23 -2.49
C LEU A 56 8.48 4.31 -1.15
N ILE A 57 7.89 3.20 -0.69
CA ILE A 57 6.95 3.19 0.45
C ILE A 57 7.38 2.26 1.57
N ASP A 58 8.56 1.65 1.46
CA ASP A 58 9.09 0.68 2.43
C ASP A 58 8.09 -0.47 2.62
N SER A 59 7.70 -1.09 1.49
CA SER A 59 6.70 -2.16 1.46
C SER A 59 7.20 -3.46 2.09
N GLN A 60 6.42 -4.01 3.01
CA GLN A 60 6.67 -5.33 3.63
C GLN A 60 6.18 -6.51 2.80
N SER A 61 5.77 -6.29 1.54
CA SER A 61 5.32 -7.35 0.61
C SER A 61 4.23 -8.27 1.18
N CYS A 62 3.25 -7.68 1.89
CA CYS A 62 2.18 -8.42 2.55
C CYS A 62 1.09 -8.95 1.59
N GLY A 63 1.22 -8.70 0.28
CA GLY A 63 0.27 -9.11 -0.76
C GLY A 63 -1.06 -8.35 -0.77
N GLN A 64 -1.41 -7.59 0.27
CA GLN A 64 -2.66 -6.82 0.33
C GLN A 64 -2.37 -5.35 0.63
N CYS A 65 -1.89 -4.63 -0.38
CA CYS A 65 -1.47 -3.24 -0.26
C CYS A 65 -2.67 -2.32 0.02
N ILE A 66 -2.59 -1.47 1.04
CA ILE A 66 -3.64 -0.49 1.42
C ILE A 66 -3.14 0.95 1.46
N VAL A 67 -2.01 1.22 0.82
CA VAL A 67 -1.33 2.51 0.91
C VAL A 67 -2.09 3.67 0.29
N GLY A 68 -3.12 3.40 -0.53
CA GLY A 68 -4.06 4.42 -0.99
C GLY A 68 -4.85 5.05 0.17
N PHE A 69 -5.23 4.25 1.17
CA PHE A 69 -5.94 4.72 2.37
C PHE A 69 -4.99 5.34 3.40
N THR A 70 -3.76 4.83 3.49
CA THR A 70 -2.77 5.28 4.48
C THR A 70 -1.78 6.31 3.91
N GLY A 71 -2.17 7.07 2.88
CA GLY A 71 -1.38 8.22 2.43
C GLY A 71 0.02 7.88 1.92
N LEU A 72 0.20 6.72 1.29
CA LEU A 72 1.50 6.16 0.87
C LEU A 72 2.44 5.73 2.01
N SER A 73 1.95 5.68 3.25
CA SER A 73 2.68 5.10 4.39
C SER A 73 2.27 3.64 4.57
N CYS A 74 3.17 2.67 4.36
CA CYS A 74 2.84 1.26 4.57
C CYS A 74 2.61 0.95 6.07
N PRO A 75 1.40 0.51 6.49
CA PRO A 75 1.08 0.30 7.90
C PRO A 75 1.85 -0.87 8.53
N MET A 76 2.28 -1.82 7.70
CA MET A 76 3.08 -2.97 8.13
C MET A 76 4.48 -2.59 8.63
N ASN A 77 4.92 -1.34 8.43
CA ASN A 77 6.13 -0.83 9.05
C ASN A 77 5.96 -0.54 10.55
N CYS A 78 4.74 -0.54 11.08
CA CYS A 78 4.50 -0.36 12.51
C CYS A 78 5.08 -1.57 13.26
N PRO A 79 5.91 -1.38 14.31
CA PRO A 79 6.44 -2.50 15.10
C PRO A 79 5.36 -3.37 15.74
N LYS A 80 4.16 -2.82 15.93
CA LYS A 80 2.98 -3.53 16.45
C LYS A 80 2.20 -4.31 15.38
N THR A 81 2.68 -4.32 14.13
CA THR A 81 2.08 -5.01 12.97
C THR A 81 0.60 -4.73 12.74
N MET A 82 0.11 -3.58 13.20
CA MET A 82 -1.29 -3.20 13.06
C MET A 82 -1.60 -2.67 11.67
N ARG A 83 -2.62 -3.26 11.04
CA ARG A 83 -3.09 -2.88 9.71
C ARG A 83 -3.96 -1.64 9.72
N ASN A 84 -4.75 -1.46 10.78
CA ASN A 84 -5.61 -0.30 11.01
C ASN A 84 -5.10 0.43 12.25
N GLY A 85 -5.13 1.76 12.23
CA GLY A 85 -4.67 2.61 13.32
C GLY A 85 -5.68 3.71 13.64
N PRO A 86 -5.28 4.71 14.46
CA PRO A 86 -3.96 4.88 15.08
C PRO A 86 -3.64 3.83 16.14
N CYS A 87 -2.35 3.68 16.47
CA CYS A 87 -1.88 2.69 17.45
C CYS A 87 -1.85 3.17 18.92
N GLY A 88 -2.16 4.45 19.16
CA GLY A 88 -2.00 5.12 20.46
C GLY A 88 -0.55 5.42 20.88
N GLY A 89 0.44 4.76 20.28
CA GLY A 89 1.85 4.81 20.70
C GLY A 89 2.71 5.82 19.94
N VAL A 90 2.33 7.10 19.98
CA VAL A 90 3.08 8.20 19.37
C VAL A 90 3.69 9.10 20.45
N ARG A 91 4.96 9.44 20.27
CA ARG A 91 5.70 10.38 21.13
C ARG A 91 5.33 11.82 20.76
N ALA A 92 5.55 12.77 21.67
CA ALA A 92 5.23 14.18 21.44
C ALA A 92 5.96 14.81 20.23
N ASP A 93 7.10 14.23 19.84
CA ASP A 93 7.89 14.62 18.67
C ASP A 93 7.45 13.94 17.35
N GLY A 94 6.33 13.21 17.36
CA GLY A 94 5.78 12.49 16.20
C GLY A 94 6.47 11.14 15.91
N LYS A 95 7.36 10.67 16.78
CA LYS A 95 8.07 9.40 16.62
C LYS A 95 7.34 8.23 17.28
N CYS A 96 7.73 7.00 16.93
CA CYS A 96 7.12 5.80 17.50
C CYS A 96 7.53 5.60 18.96
N GLU A 97 6.61 5.11 19.80
CA GLU A 97 6.94 4.75 21.19
C GLU A 97 7.96 3.60 21.29
N VAL A 98 7.86 2.59 20.41
CA VAL A 98 8.64 1.34 20.48
C VAL A 98 10.05 1.54 19.92
N LYS A 99 10.17 2.38 18.89
CA LYS A 99 11.42 2.68 18.20
C LYS A 99 11.60 4.20 18.11
N PRO A 100 12.22 4.84 19.12
CA PRO A 100 12.26 6.29 19.25
C PRO A 100 12.94 7.01 18.09
N GLU A 101 13.72 6.33 17.26
CA GLU A 101 14.39 6.86 16.08
C GLU A 101 13.49 6.94 14.84
N MET A 102 12.43 6.13 14.78
CA MET A 102 11.56 6.03 13.61
C MET A 102 10.41 7.04 13.66
N ASP A 103 10.11 7.67 12.52
CA ASP A 103 8.91 8.49 12.39
C ASP A 103 7.67 7.57 12.46
N CYS A 104 6.65 7.99 13.24
CA CYS A 104 5.45 7.18 13.46
C CYS A 104 4.71 6.93 12.14
N VAL A 105 4.44 5.67 11.84
CA VAL A 105 3.78 5.25 10.60
C VAL A 105 2.40 5.87 10.45
N TRP A 106 1.66 6.01 11.56
CA TRP A 106 0.30 6.56 11.58
C TRP A 106 0.27 8.10 11.48
N VAL A 107 1.28 8.79 12.01
CA VAL A 107 1.45 10.23 11.78
C VAL A 107 1.71 10.48 10.29
N MET A 108 2.66 9.74 9.70
CA MET A 108 2.94 9.80 8.27
C MET A 108 1.71 9.44 7.41
N ALA A 109 0.92 8.45 7.84
CA ALA A 109 -0.29 8.06 7.12
C ALA A 109 -1.35 9.15 7.13
N TRP A 110 -1.55 9.81 8.29
CA TRP A 110 -2.46 10.94 8.44
C TRP A 110 -2.03 12.13 7.55
N GLU A 111 -0.76 12.52 7.62
CA GLU A 111 -0.19 13.59 6.77
C GLU A 111 -0.33 13.30 5.27
N GLY A 112 -0.10 12.05 4.87
CA GLY A 112 -0.26 11.62 3.49
C GLY A 112 -1.70 11.59 3.04
N ASN A 113 -2.62 11.12 3.89
CA ASN A 113 -4.04 11.08 3.58
C ASN A 113 -4.61 12.50 3.40
N GLN A 114 -4.22 13.45 4.26
CA GLN A 114 -4.57 14.86 4.10
C GLN A 114 -4.08 15.44 2.76
N GLN A 115 -2.93 14.99 2.26
CA GLN A 115 -2.48 15.37 0.93
C GLN A 115 -3.32 14.72 -0.19
N LEU A 116 -3.68 13.44 -0.07
CA LEU A 116 -4.51 12.76 -1.08
C LEU A 116 -5.93 13.30 -1.16
N GLY A 117 -6.45 13.81 -0.05
CA GLY A 117 -7.85 14.22 0.10
C GLY A 117 -8.76 13.04 0.47
N GLU A 118 -9.74 13.31 1.32
CA GLU A 118 -10.57 12.26 1.97
C GLU A 118 -11.62 11.62 1.07
N LYS A 119 -11.82 12.12 -0.16
CA LYS A 119 -13.00 11.76 -0.98
C LYS A 119 -13.03 10.33 -1.52
N GLU A 120 -11.87 9.72 -1.77
CA GLU A 120 -11.79 8.42 -2.46
C GLU A 120 -11.27 7.30 -1.55
N TYR A 121 -10.29 7.61 -0.69
CA TYR A 121 -9.67 6.65 0.21
C TYR A 121 -9.50 7.25 1.62
N PRO A 122 -10.61 7.46 2.35
CA PRO A 122 -10.54 8.00 3.71
C PRO A 122 -9.80 7.04 4.64
N ILE A 123 -8.86 7.55 5.44
CA ILE A 123 -8.09 6.73 6.39
C ILE A 123 -8.97 6.07 7.47
N GLN A 124 -10.18 6.60 7.66
CA GLN A 124 -11.20 6.10 8.57
C GLN A 124 -11.87 4.81 8.06
N PHE A 125 -11.75 4.49 6.77
CA PHE A 125 -12.30 3.26 6.22
C PHE A 125 -11.49 2.06 6.71
N VAL A 126 -12.12 1.25 7.56
CA VAL A 126 -11.50 0.08 8.19
C VAL A 126 -11.20 -0.97 7.13
N GLN A 127 -9.93 -1.34 6.99
CA GLN A 127 -9.49 -2.36 6.07
C GLN A 127 -9.67 -3.75 6.68
N PRO A 128 -9.98 -4.78 5.87
CA PRO A 128 -10.04 -6.16 6.35
C PRO A 128 -8.69 -6.58 6.95
N ALA A 129 -8.71 -7.51 7.89
CA ALA A 129 -7.49 -8.03 8.51
C ALA A 129 -6.51 -8.58 7.46
N LEU A 130 -5.21 -8.55 7.79
CA LEU A 130 -4.19 -9.13 6.91
C LEU A 130 -4.34 -10.65 6.87
N ASN A 131 -4.49 -11.19 5.66
CA ASN A 131 -4.37 -12.61 5.43
C ASN A 131 -2.89 -12.98 5.28
N ASN A 132 -2.34 -13.62 6.32
CA ASN A 132 -0.92 -14.01 6.36
C ASN A 132 -0.54 -15.05 5.29
N GLN A 133 -1.48 -15.79 4.73
CA GLN A 133 -1.23 -16.73 3.63
C GLN A 133 -0.81 -16.02 2.33
N LEU A 134 -1.09 -14.72 2.21
CA LEU A 134 -0.79 -13.93 1.02
C LEU A 134 0.55 -13.18 1.11
N ILE A 135 1.27 -13.32 2.23
CA ILE A 135 2.59 -12.70 2.39
C ILE A 135 3.52 -13.27 1.32
N GLY A 136 4.26 -12.38 0.64
CA GLY A 136 5.15 -12.78 -0.44
C GLY A 136 4.47 -13.09 -1.77
N THR A 137 3.22 -12.64 -1.98
CA THR A 137 2.55 -12.67 -3.29
C THR A 137 2.36 -11.26 -3.84
N SER A 138 2.13 -11.11 -5.15
CA SER A 138 1.93 -9.81 -5.80
C SER A 138 0.64 -9.13 -5.34
N ALA A 139 0.74 -7.90 -4.85
CA ALA A 139 -0.43 -7.09 -4.53
C ALA A 139 -1.08 -6.50 -5.80
N TRP A 140 -0.31 -6.16 -6.83
CA TRP A 140 -0.85 -5.63 -8.09
C TRP A 140 -1.70 -6.64 -8.84
N LEU A 141 -1.22 -7.87 -9.04
CA LEU A 141 -1.98 -8.88 -9.74
C LEU A 141 -3.28 -9.24 -8.99
N ARG A 142 -3.23 -9.23 -7.66
CA ARG A 142 -4.41 -9.42 -6.82
C ARG A 142 -5.42 -8.28 -6.99
N GLU A 143 -4.95 -7.04 -6.96
CA GLU A 143 -5.82 -5.87 -7.15
C GLU A 143 -6.50 -5.89 -8.52
N VAL A 144 -5.76 -6.21 -9.59
CA VAL A 144 -6.33 -6.37 -10.94
C VAL A 144 -7.47 -7.39 -10.93
N ARG A 145 -7.27 -8.55 -10.28
CA ARG A 145 -8.29 -9.59 -10.17
C ARG A 145 -9.51 -9.13 -9.37
N ASN A 146 -9.29 -8.41 -8.26
CA ASN A 146 -10.38 -7.91 -7.42
C ASN A 146 -11.24 -6.89 -8.16
N ARG A 147 -10.62 -5.95 -8.89
CA ARG A 147 -11.37 -4.96 -9.69
C ARG A 147 -12.24 -5.62 -10.76
N LYS A 148 -11.70 -6.63 -11.45
CA LYS A 148 -12.46 -7.36 -12.46
C LYS A 148 -13.58 -8.23 -11.88
N ALA A 149 -13.38 -8.77 -10.67
CA ALA A 149 -14.47 -9.45 -9.96
C ALA A 149 -15.63 -8.49 -9.65
N VAL A 150 -15.33 -7.28 -9.17
CA VAL A 150 -16.35 -6.24 -8.90
C VAL A 150 -17.03 -5.75 -10.18
N ASP A 151 -16.27 -5.52 -11.27
CA ASP A 151 -16.83 -5.11 -12.57
C ASP A 151 -17.84 -6.13 -13.12
N ASN A 152 -17.68 -7.42 -12.80
CA ASN A 152 -18.54 -8.51 -13.27
C ASN A 152 -19.79 -8.73 -12.39
N GLU A 153 -19.87 -8.10 -11.21
CA GLU A 153 -21.00 -8.18 -10.28
C GLU A 153 -22.02 -7.03 -10.47
N ILE A 154 -21.74 -6.06 -11.35
CA ILE A 154 -22.57 -4.89 -11.66
C ILE A 154 -23.27 -5.04 -13.01
#